data_AF-A0A2X7F8U5-F1
#
_entry.id   AF-A0A2X7F8U5-F1
#
_cell.length_a   1.000
_cell.length_b   1.000
_cell.length_c   1.000
_cell.angle_alpha   90.00
_cell.angle_beta   90.00
_cell.angle_gamma   90.00
#
_symmetry.space_group_name_H-M   'P 1'
#
loop_
_entity.id
_entity.type
_entity.pdbx_description
1 polymer ?
#
loop_
_entity_poly.entity_id
_entity_poly.type
_entity_poly.pdbx_seq_one_letter_code
_entity_poly.pdbx_strand_id
1 'polypeptide(L)' 'MKRLLVTVKPFNGTIPFRVLQRGRVLVKDIFSGKCTECYSRTYEVDATDEEISVECDLNANMVGIVTATLLPV' A
#
# COMPACT_ATOMS: atom_id res chain seq x y z
N MET A 1 9.58 1.81 -15.66
CA MET A 1 9.36 2.10 -14.22
C MET A 1 8.06 2.85 -14.08
N LYS A 2 7.25 2.50 -13.07
CA LYS A 2 5.97 3.14 -12.77
C LYS A 2 5.99 3.74 -11.37
N ARG A 3 5.09 4.70 -11.13
CA ARG A 3 4.88 5.28 -9.80
C ARG A 3 3.69 4.60 -9.15
N LEU A 4 3.88 4.10 -7.94
CA LEU A 4 2.86 3.47 -7.12
C LEU A 4 2.53 4.41 -5.96
N LEU A 5 1.29 4.86 -5.87
CA LEU A 5 0.79 5.62 -4.73
C LEU A 5 0.13 4.67 -3.74
N VAL A 6 0.67 4.59 -2.52
CA VAL A 6 0.09 3.80 -1.42
C VAL A 6 -0.50 4.77 -0.41
N THR A 7 -1.78 4.61 -0.09
CA THR A 7 -2.51 5.47 0.84
C THR A 7 -2.98 4.66 2.03
N VAL A 8 -2.79 5.18 3.24
CA VAL A 8 -3.31 4.62 4.48
C VAL A 8 -4.35 5.57 5.08
N LYS A 9 -5.47 5.02 5.55
CA LYS A 9 -6.47 5.73 6.35
C LYS A 9 -5.96 5.99 7.77
N PRO A 10 -6.65 6.83 8.58
CA PRO A 10 -6.25 7.08 9.95
C PRO A 10 -6.01 5.79 10.75
N PHE A 11 -4.90 5.75 11.48
CA PHE A 11 -4.49 4.60 12.29
C PHE A 11 -3.67 5.04 13.51
N ASN A 12 -3.60 4.16 14.50
CA ASN A 12 -2.68 4.31 15.64
C ASN A 12 -2.02 2.96 15.92
N GLY A 13 -0.72 2.87 15.70
CA GLY A 13 0.05 1.63 15.85
C GLY A 13 1.00 1.39 14.69
N THR A 14 1.05 0.15 14.22
CA THR A 14 1.95 -0.26 13.13
C THR A 14 1.18 -1.14 12.14
N ILE A 15 1.33 -0.85 10.87
CA ILE A 15 0.67 -1.53 9.75
C ILE A 15 1.74 -1.99 8.77
N PRO A 16 2.22 -3.25 8.88
CA PRO A 16 3.00 -3.85 7.82
C PRO A 16 2.09 -4.12 6.62
N PHE A 17 2.59 -3.83 5.42
CA PHE A 17 1.85 -4.10 4.19
C PHE A 17 2.77 -4.56 3.06
N ARG A 18 2.16 -5.21 2.09
CA ARG A 18 2.79 -5.62 0.84
C ARG A 18 1.89 -5.24 -0.32
N VAL A 19 2.49 -4.73 -1.39
CA VAL A 19 1.81 -4.56 -2.67
C VAL A 19 2.35 -5.59 -3.63
N LEU A 20 1.46 -6.37 -4.22
CA LEU A 20 1.79 -7.45 -5.13
C LEU A 20 1.20 -7.20 -6.52
N GLN A 21 1.89 -7.70 -7.55
CA GLN A 21 1.38 -7.80 -8.91
C GLN A 21 1.63 -9.23 -9.39
N ARG A 22 0.54 -9.96 -9.70
CA ARG A 22 0.61 -11.40 -10.06
C ARG A 22 1.44 -12.24 -9.08
N GLY A 23 1.32 -11.96 -7.77
CA GLY A 23 2.08 -12.66 -6.73
C GLY A 23 3.54 -12.22 -6.54
N ARG A 24 4.09 -11.37 -7.43
CA ARG A 24 5.39 -10.73 -7.23
C ARG A 24 5.24 -9.54 -6.30
N VAL A 25 6.10 -9.42 -5.29
CA VAL A 25 6.13 -8.25 -4.41
C VAL A 25 6.76 -7.06 -5.14
N LEU A 26 5.99 -5.97 -5.25
CA LEU A 26 6.47 -4.69 -5.75
C LEU A 26 7.04 -3.84 -4.61
N VAL A 27 6.32 -3.79 -3.48
CA VAL A 27 6.69 -3.03 -2.28
C VAL A 27 6.40 -3.88 -1.05
N LYS A 28 7.31 -3.82 -0.07
CA LYS A 28 7.09 -4.29 1.29
C LYS A 28 7.56 -3.20 2.24
N ASP A 29 6.64 -2.64 3.01
CA ASP A 29 6.93 -1.52 3.90
C ASP A 29 5.96 -1.52 5.09
N ILE A 30 6.12 -0.55 5.98
CA ILE A 30 5.41 -0.43 7.24
C ILE A 30 5.01 1.03 7.46
N PHE A 31 3.74 1.27 7.77
CA PHE A 31 3.31 2.52 8.39
C PHE A 31 3.39 2.40 9.91
N SER A 32 4.06 3.32 10.59
CA SER A 32 4.21 3.30 12.05
C SER A 32 3.89 4.66 12.66
N GLY A 33 3.25 4.65 13.83
CA GLY A 33 2.90 5.84 14.60
C GLY A 33 1.40 6.08 14.62
N LYS A 34 1.02 7.36 14.66
CA LYS A 34 -0.38 7.79 14.67
C LYS A 34 -0.63 8.70 13.49
N CYS A 35 -1.65 8.37 12.71
CA CYS A 35 -2.15 9.19 11.62
C CYS A 35 -3.63 9.48 11.85
N THR A 36 -4.02 10.75 11.87
CA THR A 36 -5.41 11.17 12.09
C THR A 36 -6.15 11.48 10.80
N GLU A 37 -5.43 11.52 9.67
CA GLU A 37 -5.95 11.80 8.32
C GLU A 37 -5.47 10.71 7.35
N CYS A 38 -5.89 10.76 6.10
CA CYS A 38 -5.29 9.90 5.08
C CYS A 38 -3.87 10.36 4.77
N TYR A 39 -2.93 9.42 4.72
CA TYR A 39 -1.54 9.70 4.36
C TYR A 39 -1.11 8.82 3.19
N SER A 40 -0.36 9.39 2.26
CA SER A 40 0.12 8.68 1.08
C SER A 40 1.63 8.73 0.96
N ARG A 41 2.21 7.63 0.43
CA ARG A 41 3.61 7.55 0.01
C ARG A 41 3.69 7.05 -1.42
N THR A 42 4.58 7.64 -2.20
CA THR A 42 4.85 7.23 -3.59
C THR A 42 6.11 6.38 -3.63
N TYR A 43 6.09 5.33 -4.44
CA TYR A 43 7.21 4.43 -4.71
C TYR A 43 7.46 4.33 -6.21
N GLU A 44 8.72 4.22 -6.61
CA GLU A 44 9.08 3.81 -7.95
C GLU A 44 9.23 2.29 -8.00
N VAL A 45 8.47 1.64 -8.88
CA VAL A 45 8.41 0.19 -8.98
C VAL A 45 8.54 -0.28 -10.41
N ASP A 46 9.06 -1.49 -10.57
CA ASP A 46 9.04 -2.22 -11.82
C ASP A 46 7.71 -3.00 -11.93
N ALA A 47 6.68 -2.34 -12.44
CA ALA A 47 5.32 -2.87 -12.56
C ALA A 47 4.77 -2.72 -13.98
N THR A 48 3.85 -3.61 -14.34
CA THR A 48 3.10 -3.62 -15.63
C THR A 48 1.77 -2.86 -15.51
N ASP A 49 0.91 -2.91 -16.54
CA ASP A 49 -0.48 -2.39 -16.52
C ASP A 49 -1.50 -3.32 -15.84
N GLU A 50 -1.03 -4.44 -15.28
CA GLU A 50 -1.91 -5.42 -14.65
C GLU A 50 -2.35 -4.99 -13.25
N GLU A 51 -3.44 -5.60 -12.78
CA GLU A 51 -3.96 -5.36 -11.44
C GLU A 51 -2.94 -5.65 -10.34
N ILE A 52 -3.00 -4.83 -9.31
CA ILE A 52 -2.21 -4.96 -8.09
C ILE A 52 -3.13 -5.30 -6.92
N SER A 53 -2.59 -6.03 -5.94
CA SER A 53 -3.27 -6.32 -4.68
C SER A 53 -2.47 -5.77 -3.50
N VAL A 54 -3.19 -5.40 -2.45
CA VAL A 54 -2.61 -4.98 -1.17
C VAL A 54 -2.89 -6.06 -0.14
N GLU A 55 -1.83 -6.56 0.48
CA GLU A 55 -1.91 -7.45 1.64
C GLU A 55 -1.48 -6.67 2.89
N CYS A 56 -2.25 -6.81 3.96
CA CYS A 56 -1.94 -6.26 5.27
C CYS A 56 -2.22 -7.33 6.32
N ASP A 57 -1.26 -7.62 7.19
CA ASP A 57 -1.42 -8.56 8.30
C ASP A 57 -2.18 -7.89 9.46
N LEU A 58 -3.43 -7.52 9.21
CA LEU A 58 -4.29 -6.87 10.21
C LEU A 58 -5.58 -7.66 10.40
N ASN A 59 -6.16 -7.53 11.59
CA ASN A 59 -7.48 -8.08 11.92
C ASN A 59 -8.51 -7.67 10.85
N ALA A 60 -9.52 -8.53 10.62
CA ALA A 60 -10.55 -8.34 9.59
C ALA A 60 -11.27 -6.97 9.61
N ASN A 61 -11.26 -6.26 10.74
CA ASN A 61 -11.80 -4.90 10.86
C ASN A 61 -10.97 -3.80 10.17
N MET A 62 -9.76 -4.09 9.68
CA MET A 62 -8.89 -3.12 9.02
C MET A 62 -8.73 -3.38 7.51
N VAL A 63 -9.63 -4.18 6.93
CA VAL A 63 -9.69 -4.38 5.47
C VAL A 63 -9.89 -3.03 4.76
N GLY A 64 -9.04 -2.75 3.77
CA GLY A 64 -9.09 -1.48 3.03
C GLY A 64 -8.61 -0.26 3.82
N ILE A 65 -7.81 -0.47 4.88
CA ILE A 65 -7.08 0.61 5.56
C ILE A 65 -5.91 1.13 4.72
N VAL A 66 -5.21 0.23 4.02
CA VAL A 66 -4.19 0.56 3.02
C VAL A 66 -4.76 0.29 1.64
N THR A 67 -4.60 1.23 0.72
CA THR A 67 -4.91 1.08 -0.70
C THR A 67 -3.67 1.43 -1.52
N ALA A 68 -3.58 0.89 -2.73
CA ALA A 68 -2.49 1.17 -3.64
C ALA A 68 -3.02 1.39 -5.06
N THR A 69 -2.47 2.37 -5.75
CA THR A 69 -2.85 2.74 -7.12
C THR A 69 -1.61 2.99 -7.95
N LEU A 70 -1.50 2.33 -9.11
CA LEU A 70 -0.50 2.68 -10.11
C LEU A 70 -0.90 4.00 -10.76
N LEU A 71 -0.01 4.99 -10.70
CA LEU A 71 -0.21 6.27 -11.35
C LEU A 71 0.13 6.15 -12.84
N PRO A 72 -0.62 6.85 -13.71
CA PRO A 72 -0.24 6.96 -15.11
C PRO A 72 1.16 7.59 -15.24
N VAL A 73 1.87 7.14 -16.27
CA VAL A 73 3.18 7.68 -16.67
C VAL A 73 2.94 8.99 -17.42
#